data_AF-A0A665TVR7-F1
#
_entry.id   AF-A0A665TVR7-F1
#
_cell.length_a   1.000
_cell.length_b   1.000
_cell.length_c   1.000
_cell.angle_alpha   90.00
_cell.angle_beta   90.00
_cell.angle_gamma   90.00
#
_symmetry.space_group_name_H-M   'P 1'
#
loop_
_entity.id
_entity.type
_entity.pdbx_description
1 polymer ?
#
loop_
_entity_poly.entity_id
_entity_poly.type
_entity_poly.pdbx_seq_one_letter_code
_entity_poly.pdbx_strand_id
1 'polypeptide(L)'
;MAPERDTNGHDNHAFSLETRFCDLPGPKNKDNQDSFVDGDSNKLAYCVTDVPPWYLCIILGIQHCLTAFGGIIAIPLILSQGLCLQHDGVSQSHLISTIFFVSGICTLLQVTFGVRLPILQGGTFTLLAPSMAMLSMPEWRCPDWTQNASLVNTSSAEFTEVWQSRMRVLQGSIMVGSLLQVFVGFSGLIGLLMRFIGPLTIAPTISLIGLSLFDSAGTSAGNHWGISSMTTALIILFSQYLRQVPVPFPMYNRDKRWHTSCVYVFQILSILLGITLSWLICYILTICDVLPADPEQYGYLARTDLKGDVVGQAPWLNFPYPGQWGSPTVSLAGVVGIFAGVISSMIESVGDYHACARLSGAPPPPKHAINRGIGIEGIGCLLAGAWGTGNGTTSYSENVGALGITKVGSRMVIVASGVLMIVMGMFGKVGAVFTTIPSPVIGGMFMVMFGVITAAGVSNLQYADMNSSRNILIFGFSMFSGLVIPNWILKNPNAIATGVVELDQMLQVLLTTGMFVGGFFGFVLDNTIPGSKQERGILAWNKSHEEDSTNTLESGEVYDLPFGISVSSSSWLRYIPFCPPSQPSVGALSSLQHAISGSGQKQYHQRQLIWDPV
;
A
#
# COMPACT_ATOMS: atom_id res chain seq x y z
N MET A 1 -16.28 0.71 -58.83
CA MET A 1 -15.27 1.10 -57.83
C MET A 1 -15.94 2.00 -56.82
N ALA A 2 -15.97 1.54 -55.57
CA ALA A 2 -16.50 2.13 -54.32
C ALA A 2 -17.50 1.15 -53.68
N PRO A 3 -17.11 0.41 -52.62
CA PRO A 3 -18.02 -0.35 -51.80
C PRO A 3 -18.51 0.45 -50.58
N GLU A 4 -19.59 -0.07 -50.01
CA GLU A 4 -20.39 0.44 -48.91
C GLU A 4 -19.62 0.53 -47.57
N ARG A 5 -20.10 1.42 -46.70
CA ARG A 5 -19.64 1.61 -45.32
C ARG A 5 -20.22 0.51 -44.43
N ASP A 6 -19.36 -0.27 -43.80
CA ASP A 6 -19.68 -1.03 -42.60
C ASP A 6 -19.17 -0.29 -41.35
N THR A 7 -20.11 -0.10 -40.43
CA THR A 7 -19.95 0.44 -39.08
C THR A 7 -19.66 -0.71 -38.11
N ASN A 8 -18.47 -0.70 -37.49
CA ASN A 8 -18.16 -1.13 -36.10
C ASN A 8 -16.68 -1.49 -36.00
N GLY A 9 -15.88 -0.56 -35.46
CA GLY A 9 -14.47 -0.78 -35.17
C GLY A 9 -14.06 0.10 -33.99
N HIS A 10 -14.21 -0.44 -32.78
CA HIS A 10 -13.48 0.02 -31.61
C HIS A 10 -12.49 -1.09 -31.26
N ASP A 11 -11.33 -1.05 -31.90
CA ASP A 11 -10.19 -1.89 -31.52
C ASP A 11 -9.62 -1.37 -30.19
N ASN A 12 -10.03 -2.03 -29.11
CA ASN A 12 -9.39 -1.87 -27.80
C ASN A 12 -8.03 -2.58 -27.83
N HIS A 13 -6.97 -1.89 -28.25
CA HIS A 13 -5.60 -2.31 -27.97
C HIS A 13 -5.23 -2.00 -26.52
N ALA A 14 -5.71 -2.82 -25.59
CA ALA A 14 -5.21 -2.89 -24.23
C ALA A 14 -4.50 -4.24 -24.03
N PHE A 15 -3.20 -4.20 -23.78
CA PHE A 15 -2.37 -5.28 -23.23
C PHE A 15 -2.62 -6.69 -23.79
N SER A 16 -2.02 -7.01 -24.94
CA SER A 16 -1.69 -8.41 -25.28
C SER A 16 -0.17 -8.58 -25.29
N LEU A 17 0.32 -9.47 -24.42
CA LEU A 17 1.73 -9.87 -24.33
C LEU A 17 1.88 -11.20 -25.07
N GLU A 18 2.39 -11.17 -26.30
CA GLU A 18 2.93 -12.38 -26.94
C GLU A 18 4.29 -12.69 -26.31
N THR A 19 4.35 -13.76 -25.52
CA THR A 19 5.61 -14.26 -24.95
C THR A 19 6.06 -15.45 -25.82
N ARG A 20 6.99 -15.22 -26.75
CA ARG A 20 7.63 -16.31 -27.51
C ARG A 20 8.64 -17.02 -26.62
N PHE A 21 8.36 -18.26 -26.24
CA PHE A 21 9.38 -19.17 -25.71
C PHE A 21 10.23 -19.73 -26.86
N CYS A 22 11.53 -19.85 -26.62
CA CYS A 22 12.48 -20.45 -27.57
C CYS A 22 12.17 -21.93 -27.79
N ASP A 23 11.87 -22.29 -29.05
CA ASP A 23 11.78 -23.67 -29.51
C ASP A 23 13.16 -24.37 -29.48
N LEU A 24 13.19 -25.59 -28.93
CA LEU A 24 14.22 -26.60 -29.20
C LEU A 24 13.51 -27.83 -29.80
N PRO A 25 14.06 -28.47 -30.86
CA PRO A 25 13.32 -29.48 -31.62
C PRO A 25 13.41 -30.86 -30.98
N GLY A 26 12.26 -31.51 -30.80
CA GLY A 26 12.11 -32.93 -30.44
C GLY A 26 11.14 -33.64 -31.39
N PRO A 27 11.27 -34.96 -31.62
CA PRO A 27 10.95 -35.57 -32.90
C PRO A 27 9.44 -35.76 -33.15
N LYS A 28 9.11 -35.70 -34.44
CA LYS A 28 7.79 -35.96 -35.03
C LYS A 28 7.16 -37.24 -34.49
N ASN A 29 5.91 -37.15 -34.04
CA ASN A 29 4.92 -38.18 -34.26
C ASN A 29 3.57 -37.53 -34.57
N LYS A 30 2.94 -38.03 -35.63
CA LYS A 30 1.68 -37.58 -36.19
C LYS A 30 0.49 -38.24 -35.49
N ASP A 31 -0.64 -37.54 -35.61
CA ASP A 31 -2.03 -37.99 -35.49
C ASP A 31 -2.65 -38.07 -34.08
N ASN A 32 -3.35 -36.99 -33.70
CA ASN A 32 -4.83 -37.01 -33.65
C ASN A 32 -5.38 -35.60 -33.37
N GLN A 33 -6.39 -35.23 -34.15
CA GLN A 33 -7.23 -34.04 -33.96
C GLN A 33 -8.07 -34.21 -32.70
N ASP A 34 -7.99 -33.25 -31.77
CA ASP A 34 -9.13 -32.84 -30.94
C ASP A 34 -8.89 -31.41 -30.41
N SER A 35 -9.98 -30.65 -30.37
CA SER A 35 -10.16 -29.23 -30.04
C SER A 35 -9.11 -28.56 -29.14
N PHE A 36 -8.38 -27.57 -29.70
CA PHE A 36 -7.60 -26.61 -28.91
C PHE A 36 -8.53 -25.60 -28.23
N VAL A 37 -8.70 -25.77 -26.92
CA VAL A 37 -9.08 -24.69 -26.00
C VAL A 37 -7.84 -23.82 -25.81
N ASP A 38 -7.92 -22.58 -26.28
CA ASP A 38 -6.89 -21.57 -26.09
C ASP A 38 -6.94 -21.08 -24.62
N GLY A 39 -6.01 -21.54 -23.79
CA GLY A 39 -6.01 -21.21 -22.37
C GLY A 39 -4.80 -21.73 -21.61
N ASP A 40 -3.63 -21.08 -21.75
CA ASP A 40 -2.52 -21.34 -20.80
C ASP A 40 -1.51 -20.18 -20.61
N SER A 41 -1.88 -18.92 -20.89
CA SER A 41 -0.94 -17.78 -20.78
C SER A 41 -0.95 -17.02 -19.45
N ASN A 42 -1.75 -17.44 -18.46
CA ASN A 42 -1.93 -16.68 -17.21
C ASN A 42 -1.88 -17.53 -15.92
N LYS A 43 -1.22 -18.68 -15.96
CA LYS A 43 -1.16 -19.60 -14.82
C LYS A 43 -0.27 -19.05 -13.71
N LEU A 44 -0.81 -18.98 -12.49
CA LEU A 44 -0.06 -18.58 -11.30
C LEU A 44 1.01 -19.63 -10.97
N ALA A 45 2.18 -19.19 -10.54
CA ALA A 45 3.24 -20.09 -10.08
C ALA A 45 2.91 -20.68 -8.70
N TYR A 46 2.29 -19.86 -7.83
CA TYR A 46 1.75 -20.28 -6.54
C TYR A 46 0.44 -19.55 -6.27
N CYS A 47 -0.61 -20.29 -5.91
CA CYS A 47 -1.89 -19.78 -5.46
C CYS A 47 -1.85 -19.35 -3.98
N VAL A 48 -2.92 -18.71 -3.51
CA VAL A 48 -3.03 -18.15 -2.14
C VAL A 48 -2.86 -19.18 -1.03
N THR A 49 -3.34 -20.40 -1.24
CA THR A 49 -3.28 -21.51 -0.30
C THR A 49 -2.01 -22.35 -0.44
N ASP A 50 -1.24 -22.17 -1.50
CA ASP A 50 -0.04 -22.97 -1.74
C ASP A 50 1.06 -22.63 -0.74
N VAL A 51 1.83 -23.65 -0.36
CA VAL A 51 2.99 -23.52 0.52
C VAL A 51 4.25 -23.94 -0.25
N PRO A 52 5.00 -22.98 -0.80
CA PRO A 52 6.29 -23.27 -1.42
C PRO A 52 7.28 -23.88 -0.41
N PRO A 53 8.35 -24.55 -0.89
CA PRO A 53 9.44 -24.98 -0.02
C PRO A 53 9.99 -23.83 0.83
N TRP A 54 10.40 -24.11 2.06
CA TRP A 54 10.79 -23.08 3.05
C TRP A 54 11.88 -22.12 2.54
N TYR A 55 12.88 -22.62 1.79
CA TYR A 55 13.95 -21.80 1.23
C TYR A 55 13.43 -20.83 0.16
N LEU A 56 12.45 -21.26 -0.63
CA LEU A 56 11.84 -20.43 -1.67
C LEU A 56 10.94 -19.37 -1.04
N CYS A 57 10.22 -19.71 0.03
CA CYS A 57 9.46 -18.74 0.82
C CYS A 57 10.37 -17.62 1.36
N ILE A 58 11.59 -17.95 1.81
CA ILE A 58 12.55 -16.93 2.27
C ILE A 58 13.01 -16.05 1.10
N ILE A 59 13.40 -16.62 -0.04
CA ILE A 59 13.89 -15.85 -1.19
C ILE A 59 12.79 -14.93 -1.74
N LEU A 60 11.58 -15.46 -1.93
CA LEU A 60 10.44 -14.68 -2.40
C LEU A 60 9.96 -13.68 -1.34
N GLY A 61 10.10 -14.01 -0.06
CA GLY A 61 9.81 -13.09 1.05
C GLY A 61 10.78 -11.90 1.07
N ILE A 62 12.09 -12.14 0.88
CA ILE A 62 13.10 -11.10 0.69
C ILE A 62 12.69 -10.21 -0.48
N GLN A 63 12.28 -10.81 -1.60
CA GLN A 63 11.87 -10.08 -2.78
C GLN A 63 10.70 -9.12 -2.49
N HIS A 64 9.62 -9.57 -1.84
CA HIS A 64 8.49 -8.71 -1.47
C HIS A 64 8.89 -7.62 -0.46
N CYS A 65 9.75 -7.93 0.50
CA CYS A 65 10.29 -6.94 1.44
C CYS A 65 11.10 -5.85 0.70
N LEU A 66 11.93 -6.24 -0.28
CA LEU A 66 12.74 -5.32 -1.06
C LEU A 66 11.91 -4.48 -2.06
N THR A 67 10.76 -4.97 -2.52
CA THR A 67 9.83 -4.17 -3.32
C THR A 67 9.18 -3.07 -2.48
N ALA A 68 8.76 -3.38 -1.25
CA ALA A 68 8.14 -2.40 -0.33
C ALA A 68 9.13 -1.39 0.25
N PHE A 69 10.43 -1.67 0.11
CA PHE A 69 11.54 -0.93 0.69
C PHE A 69 11.47 0.58 0.49
N GLY A 70 11.27 1.03 -0.75
CA GLY A 70 11.31 2.45 -1.10
C GLY A 70 10.25 3.25 -0.34
N GLY A 71 9.03 2.75 -0.28
CA GLY A 71 7.92 3.38 0.44
C GLY A 71 8.12 3.41 1.95
N ILE A 72 8.58 2.28 2.53
CA ILE A 72 8.77 2.16 3.99
C ILE A 72 9.82 3.15 4.51
N ILE A 73 10.91 3.36 3.77
CA ILE A 73 12.01 4.27 4.20
C ILE A 73 11.71 5.73 3.87
N ALA A 74 10.98 5.99 2.79
CA ALA A 74 10.57 7.34 2.41
C ALA A 74 9.89 8.08 3.58
N ILE A 75 8.99 7.40 4.29
CA ILE A 75 8.15 8.00 5.31
C ILE A 75 8.96 8.54 6.51
N PRO A 76 9.78 7.74 7.22
CA PRO A 76 10.61 8.25 8.30
C PRO A 76 11.58 9.35 7.85
N LEU A 77 12.12 9.26 6.63
CA LEU A 77 13.03 10.28 6.11
C LEU A 77 12.33 11.62 5.86
N ILE A 78 11.12 11.62 5.29
CA ILE A 78 10.33 12.85 5.12
C ILE A 78 9.90 13.38 6.49
N LEU A 79 9.40 12.50 7.36
CA LEU A 79 8.93 12.86 8.69
C LEU A 79 10.05 13.43 9.57
N SER A 80 11.30 13.02 9.36
CA SER A 80 12.46 13.53 10.09
C SER A 80 12.62 15.05 9.98
N GLN A 81 12.21 15.65 8.86
CA GLN A 81 12.23 17.11 8.67
C GLN A 81 11.19 17.79 9.56
N GLY A 82 9.97 17.24 9.62
CA GLY A 82 8.90 17.76 10.49
C GLY A 82 9.17 17.55 11.99
N LEU A 83 9.92 16.50 12.34
CA LEU A 83 10.31 16.21 13.73
C LEU A 83 11.56 16.99 14.19
N CYS A 84 12.19 17.78 13.32
CA CYS A 84 13.47 18.45 13.57
C CYS A 84 14.65 17.47 13.80
N LEU A 85 14.59 16.28 13.19
CA LEU A 85 15.55 15.18 13.33
C LEU A 85 16.52 15.05 12.13
N GLN A 86 16.51 16.00 11.19
CA GLN A 86 17.23 15.90 9.91
C GLN A 86 18.76 15.66 10.02
N HIS A 87 19.38 16.11 11.11
CA HIS A 87 20.83 16.04 11.36
C HIS A 87 21.27 14.87 12.26
N ASP A 88 20.33 14.12 12.84
CA ASP A 88 20.64 12.97 13.70
C ASP A 88 20.40 11.64 12.99
N GLY A 89 21.44 11.14 12.31
CA GLY A 89 21.37 9.88 11.58
C GLY A 89 21.11 8.66 12.48
N VAL A 90 21.54 8.67 13.74
CA VAL A 90 21.35 7.53 14.64
C VAL A 90 19.87 7.42 15.02
N SER A 91 19.24 8.51 15.47
CA SER A 91 17.80 8.49 15.77
C SER A 91 16.94 8.25 14.53
N GLN A 92 17.32 8.78 13.35
CA GLN A 92 16.66 8.43 12.08
C GLN A 92 16.72 6.92 11.82
N SER A 93 17.87 6.28 12.09
CA SER A 93 18.02 4.84 11.91
C SER A 93 17.09 4.06 12.83
N HIS A 94 16.89 4.52 14.06
CA HIS A 94 15.95 3.90 15.01
C HIS A 94 14.50 4.02 14.55
N LEU A 95 14.10 5.14 13.93
CA LEU A 95 12.76 5.29 13.34
C LEU A 95 12.56 4.33 12.15
N ILE A 96 13.57 4.21 11.27
CA ILE A 96 13.54 3.26 10.15
C ILE A 96 13.41 1.82 10.66
N SER A 97 14.23 1.43 11.63
CA SER A 97 14.16 0.11 12.28
C SER A 97 12.79 -0.15 12.90
N THR A 98 12.21 0.84 13.58
CA THR A 98 10.89 0.73 14.22
C THR A 98 9.78 0.54 13.20
N ILE A 99 9.78 1.28 12.09
CA ILE A 99 8.73 1.12 11.07
C ILE A 99 8.82 -0.24 10.38
N PHE A 100 10.02 -0.78 10.11
CA PHE A 100 10.17 -2.14 9.57
C PHE A 100 9.65 -3.19 10.55
N PHE A 101 10.01 -3.06 11.83
CA PHE A 101 9.58 -3.98 12.88
C PHE A 101 8.05 -4.04 13.00
N VAL A 102 7.40 -2.88 13.13
CA VAL A 102 5.94 -2.82 13.26
C VAL A 102 5.24 -3.22 11.96
N SER A 103 5.73 -2.81 10.80
CA SER A 103 5.18 -3.21 9.51
C SER A 103 5.22 -4.73 9.32
N GLY A 104 6.26 -5.41 9.82
CA GLY A 104 6.32 -6.86 9.86
C GLY A 104 5.25 -7.49 10.76
N ILE A 105 5.04 -6.95 11.97
CA ILE A 105 3.95 -7.38 12.87
C ILE A 105 2.58 -7.19 12.20
N CYS A 106 2.32 -6.01 11.65
CA CYS A 106 1.06 -5.71 10.96
C CYS A 106 0.84 -6.62 9.75
N THR A 107 1.89 -6.93 9.00
CA THR A 107 1.83 -7.87 7.87
C THR A 107 1.40 -9.26 8.34
N LEU A 108 2.01 -9.76 9.43
CA LEU A 108 1.62 -11.04 10.00
C LEU A 108 0.16 -11.03 10.46
N LEU A 109 -0.28 -9.99 11.15
CA LEU A 109 -1.67 -9.84 11.60
C LEU A 109 -2.64 -9.82 10.41
N GLN A 110 -2.31 -9.09 9.34
CA GLN A 110 -3.19 -8.93 8.18
C GLN A 110 -3.35 -10.22 7.37
N VAL A 111 -2.26 -10.96 7.17
CA VAL A 111 -2.25 -12.22 6.42
C VAL A 111 -2.87 -13.37 7.23
N THR A 112 -2.76 -13.35 8.55
CA THR A 112 -3.29 -14.41 9.42
C THR A 112 -4.74 -14.16 9.84
N PHE A 113 -5.05 -12.97 10.37
CA PHE A 113 -6.34 -12.63 10.94
C PHE A 113 -7.13 -11.58 10.15
N GLY A 114 -6.46 -10.67 9.44
CA GLY A 114 -7.10 -9.61 8.66
C GLY A 114 -7.83 -10.13 7.42
N VAL A 115 -7.54 -9.55 6.26
CA VAL A 115 -8.18 -9.97 5.01
C VAL A 115 -7.73 -11.36 4.54
N ARG A 116 -6.60 -11.90 5.05
CA ARG A 116 -6.03 -13.20 4.67
C ARG A 116 -5.66 -13.34 3.19
N LEU A 117 -5.33 -12.23 2.54
CA LEU A 117 -4.72 -12.18 1.21
C LEU A 117 -3.19 -12.02 1.33
N PRO A 118 -2.41 -12.33 0.27
CA PRO A 118 -0.97 -12.12 0.24
C PRO A 118 -0.62 -10.63 0.10
N ILE A 119 -0.97 -9.84 1.12
CA ILE A 119 -0.78 -8.39 1.16
C ILE A 119 0.25 -8.04 2.23
N LEU A 120 1.25 -7.26 1.84
CA LEU A 120 2.23 -6.67 2.75
C LEU A 120 1.67 -5.38 3.34
N GLN A 121 1.88 -5.18 4.64
CA GLN A 121 1.56 -3.94 5.35
C GLN A 121 2.83 -3.11 5.54
N GLY A 122 2.74 -1.79 5.36
CA GLY A 122 3.85 -0.87 5.59
C GLY A 122 3.36 0.53 5.97
N GLY A 123 4.27 1.48 6.15
CA GLY A 123 3.92 2.87 6.46
C GLY A 123 3.04 3.52 5.40
N THR A 124 2.09 4.38 5.78
CA THR A 124 1.14 4.98 4.82
C THR A 124 1.44 6.44 4.49
N PHE A 125 1.43 6.76 3.19
CA PHE A 125 1.54 8.14 2.71
C PHE A 125 0.29 8.97 3.03
N THR A 126 -0.86 8.33 3.24
CA THR A 126 -2.13 9.00 3.62
C THR A 126 -2.04 9.71 4.97
N LEU A 127 -1.24 9.19 5.91
CA LEU A 127 -1.02 9.84 7.20
C LEU A 127 0.13 10.86 7.17
N LEU A 128 0.97 10.87 6.13
CA LEU A 128 2.12 11.76 6.07
C LEU A 128 1.70 13.22 5.92
N ALA A 129 0.79 13.53 4.99
CA ALA A 129 0.28 14.89 4.80
C ALA A 129 -0.37 15.49 6.07
N PRO A 130 -1.33 14.83 6.76
CA PRO A 130 -1.89 15.37 7.99
C PRO A 130 -0.86 15.45 9.14
N SER A 131 0.11 14.53 9.19
CA SER A 131 1.21 14.60 10.17
C SER A 131 2.08 15.83 9.95
N MET A 132 2.46 16.11 8.70
CA MET A 132 3.24 17.30 8.35
C MET A 132 2.43 18.58 8.57
N ALA A 133 1.14 18.58 8.25
CA ALA A 133 0.25 19.70 8.53
C ALA A 133 0.18 20.00 10.03
N MET A 134 0.06 18.98 10.86
CA MET A 134 0.05 19.12 12.32
C MET A 134 1.39 19.67 12.84
N LEU A 135 2.52 19.15 12.35
CA LEU A 135 3.87 19.61 12.74
C LEU A 135 4.21 21.02 12.20
N SER A 136 3.47 21.51 11.20
CA SER A 136 3.63 22.86 10.65
C SER A 136 2.94 23.96 11.46
N MET A 137 2.11 23.59 12.44
CA MET A 137 1.42 24.56 13.29
C MET A 137 2.42 25.44 14.06
N PRO A 138 2.07 26.71 14.37
CA PRO A 138 2.99 27.65 15.02
C PRO A 138 3.59 27.14 16.34
N GLU A 139 2.84 26.35 17.11
CA GLU A 139 3.28 25.72 18.36
C GLU A 139 4.38 24.66 18.14
N TRP A 140 4.34 23.95 17.00
CA TRP A 140 5.23 22.81 16.71
C TRP A 140 6.35 23.14 15.73
N ARG A 141 6.39 24.36 15.20
CA ARG A 141 7.44 24.83 14.28
C ARG A 141 8.83 24.55 14.86
N CYS A 142 9.71 23.98 14.06
CA CYS A 142 11.09 23.71 14.46
C CYS A 142 11.81 25.01 14.83
N PRO A 143 12.52 25.06 15.98
CA PRO A 143 13.36 26.22 16.32
C PRO A 143 14.44 26.45 15.25
N ASP A 144 14.75 27.72 14.95
CA ASP A 144 15.68 28.06 13.86
C ASP A 144 17.07 27.42 14.03
N TRP A 145 17.54 27.24 15.28
CA TRP A 145 18.82 26.60 15.57
C TRP A 145 18.88 25.13 15.13
N THR A 146 17.75 24.42 15.06
CA THR A 146 17.69 23.01 14.61
C THR A 146 17.90 22.86 13.10
N GLN A 147 17.80 23.96 12.35
CA GLN A 147 18.01 23.96 10.90
C GLN A 147 19.50 23.94 10.55
N ASN A 148 20.33 24.58 11.37
CA ASN A 148 21.77 24.68 11.15
C ASN A 148 22.52 23.51 11.77
N ALA A 149 23.13 22.67 10.94
CA ALA A 149 23.86 21.48 11.39
C ALA A 149 24.98 21.80 12.40
N SER A 150 25.64 22.95 12.28
CA SER A 150 26.72 23.38 13.17
C SER A 150 26.27 23.77 14.58
N LEU A 151 24.97 24.08 14.76
CA LEU A 151 24.40 24.47 16.06
C LEU A 151 23.74 23.29 16.79
N VAL A 152 23.52 22.17 16.09
CA VAL A 152 22.83 21.01 16.66
C VAL A 152 23.82 20.13 17.41
N ASN A 153 23.63 20.03 18.73
CA ASN A 153 24.25 19.00 19.55
C ASN A 153 23.28 17.83 19.73
N THR A 154 23.47 16.75 18.99
CA THR A 154 22.61 15.55 19.00
C THR A 154 22.58 14.84 20.36
N SER A 155 23.62 15.00 21.16
CA SER A 155 23.70 14.41 22.51
C SER A 155 23.04 15.26 23.59
N SER A 156 22.58 16.48 23.25
CA SER A 156 21.94 17.36 24.23
C SER A 156 20.54 16.87 24.60
N ALA A 157 20.19 17.04 25.88
CA ALA A 157 18.85 16.73 26.36
C ALA A 157 17.79 17.66 25.74
N GLU A 158 18.15 18.91 25.45
CA GLU A 158 17.27 19.88 24.79
C GLU A 158 16.90 19.44 23.37
N PHE A 159 17.87 19.07 22.53
CA PHE A 159 17.60 18.54 21.20
C PHE A 159 16.72 17.29 21.26
N THR A 160 17.05 16.38 22.18
CA THR A 160 16.30 15.14 22.36
C THR A 160 14.83 15.41 22.70
N GLU A 161 14.57 16.35 23.62
CA GLU A 161 13.20 16.70 24.03
C GLU A 161 12.41 17.40 22.91
N VAL A 162 13.07 18.22 22.09
CA VAL A 162 12.44 18.92 20.95
C VAL A 162 11.83 17.93 19.96
N TRP A 163 12.56 16.92 19.53
CA TRP A 163 12.00 15.97 18.56
C TRP A 163 11.09 14.93 19.23
N GLN A 164 11.41 14.48 20.46
CA GLN A 164 10.59 13.50 21.17
C GLN A 164 9.21 14.05 21.58
N SER A 165 9.10 15.33 21.94
CA SER A 165 7.80 15.95 22.24
C SER A 165 6.86 15.95 21.03
N ARG A 166 7.35 16.33 19.85
CA ARG A 166 6.62 16.26 18.58
C ARG A 166 6.20 14.84 18.25
N MET A 167 7.13 13.91 18.45
CA MET A 167 6.91 12.49 18.20
C MET A 167 5.85 11.90 19.15
N ARG A 168 5.81 12.28 20.43
CA ARG A 168 4.79 11.87 21.41
C ARG A 168 3.39 12.37 21.04
N VAL A 169 3.26 13.62 20.57
CA VAL A 169 1.97 14.18 20.13
C VAL A 169 1.46 13.46 18.88
N LEU A 170 2.37 13.18 17.94
CA LEU A 170 2.06 12.45 16.72
C LEU A 170 1.59 11.03 17.02
N GLN A 171 2.29 10.33 17.92
CA GLN A 171 1.92 8.99 18.37
C GLN A 171 0.53 8.94 19.00
N GLY A 172 0.25 9.80 19.97
CA GLY A 172 -1.06 9.81 20.61
C GLY A 172 -2.18 10.17 19.64
N SER A 173 -1.92 11.10 18.72
CA SER A 173 -2.88 11.45 17.66
C SER A 173 -3.16 10.29 16.71
N ILE A 174 -2.13 9.52 16.31
CA ILE A 174 -2.27 8.30 15.50
C ILE A 174 -3.04 7.22 16.27
N MET A 175 -2.69 6.98 17.53
CA MET A 175 -3.36 5.96 18.36
C MET A 175 -4.85 6.26 18.49
N VAL A 176 -5.23 7.48 18.88
CA VAL A 176 -6.64 7.87 19.01
C VAL A 176 -7.33 7.90 17.65
N GLY A 177 -6.67 8.43 16.62
CA GLY A 177 -7.19 8.47 15.25
C GLY A 177 -7.51 7.07 14.70
N SER A 178 -6.64 6.09 14.97
CA SER A 178 -6.79 4.71 14.51
C SER A 178 -7.96 3.96 15.17
N LEU A 179 -8.44 4.38 16.34
CA LEU A 179 -9.63 3.80 16.96
C LEU A 179 -10.87 3.97 16.08
N LEU A 180 -10.93 5.04 15.28
CA LEU A 180 -11.98 5.21 14.28
C LEU A 180 -11.91 4.10 13.22
N GLN A 181 -10.72 3.77 12.72
CA GLN A 181 -10.52 2.70 11.75
C GLN A 181 -10.93 1.33 12.31
N VAL A 182 -10.51 1.04 13.54
CA VAL A 182 -10.88 -0.17 14.28
C VAL A 182 -12.40 -0.28 14.41
N PHE A 183 -13.04 0.81 14.83
CA PHE A 183 -14.49 0.87 14.97
C PHE A 183 -15.20 0.68 13.62
N VAL A 184 -14.81 1.40 12.57
CA VAL A 184 -15.42 1.31 11.23
C VAL A 184 -15.24 -0.09 10.62
N GLY A 185 -14.06 -0.69 10.77
CA GLY A 185 -13.77 -2.04 10.30
C GLY A 185 -14.65 -3.09 10.98
N PHE A 186 -14.63 -3.16 12.31
CA PHE A 186 -15.36 -4.20 13.04
C PHE A 186 -16.88 -3.98 13.10
N SER A 187 -17.37 -2.74 12.98
CA SER A 187 -18.81 -2.44 12.88
C SER A 187 -19.40 -2.71 11.50
N GLY A 188 -18.57 -2.95 10.48
CA GLY A 188 -19.01 -3.14 9.10
C GLY A 188 -19.54 -1.88 8.41
N LEU A 189 -19.31 -0.71 8.99
CA LEU A 189 -19.74 0.58 8.46
C LEU A 189 -19.09 0.89 7.10
N ILE A 190 -17.92 0.30 6.81
CA ILE A 190 -17.24 0.44 5.51
C ILE A 190 -18.16 0.01 4.34
N GLY A 191 -18.99 -1.02 4.51
CA GLY A 191 -19.94 -1.44 3.48
C GLY A 191 -21.03 -0.40 3.19
N LEU A 192 -21.38 0.44 4.18
CA LEU A 192 -22.29 1.56 4.02
C LEU A 192 -21.58 2.76 3.36
N LEU A 193 -20.35 3.05 3.76
CA LEU A 193 -19.54 4.13 3.19
C LEU A 193 -19.24 3.90 1.70
N MET A 194 -18.89 2.67 1.31
CA MET A 194 -18.62 2.28 -0.08
C MET A 194 -19.82 2.45 -1.02
N ARG A 195 -21.04 2.66 -0.50
CA ARG A 195 -22.21 2.99 -1.34
C ARG A 195 -22.18 4.43 -1.87
N PHE A 196 -21.49 5.33 -1.16
CA PHE A 196 -21.43 6.75 -1.47
C PHE A 196 -20.08 7.19 -2.05
N ILE A 197 -19.05 6.36 -1.88
CA ILE A 197 -17.70 6.61 -2.38
C ILE A 197 -17.58 5.95 -3.75
N GLY A 198 -17.48 6.77 -4.80
CA GLY A 198 -17.26 6.33 -6.17
C GLY A 198 -15.86 6.68 -6.69
N PRO A 199 -15.49 6.23 -7.90
CA PRO A 199 -14.20 6.53 -8.52
C PRO A 199 -13.85 8.03 -8.57
N LEU A 200 -14.86 8.90 -8.72
CA LEU A 200 -14.71 10.36 -8.75
C LEU A 200 -14.33 10.98 -7.39
N THR A 201 -14.56 10.27 -6.29
CA THR A 201 -14.07 10.65 -4.95
C THR A 201 -12.67 10.08 -4.71
N ILE A 202 -12.45 8.83 -5.11
CA ILE A 202 -11.19 8.10 -4.88
C ILE A 202 -10.04 8.72 -5.67
N ALA A 203 -10.26 9.00 -6.96
CA ALA A 203 -9.24 9.51 -7.85
C ALA A 203 -8.57 10.81 -7.35
N PRO A 204 -9.29 11.89 -6.99
CA PRO A 204 -8.66 13.09 -6.45
C PRO A 204 -8.00 12.85 -5.10
N THR A 205 -8.62 12.05 -4.22
CA THR A 205 -8.05 11.73 -2.90
C THR A 205 -6.66 11.10 -3.02
N ILE A 206 -6.54 10.02 -3.80
CA ILE A 206 -5.27 9.30 -4.00
C ILE A 206 -4.28 10.15 -4.80
N SER A 207 -4.73 10.82 -5.85
CA SER A 207 -3.85 11.61 -6.71
C SER A 207 -3.15 12.73 -5.95
N LEU A 208 -3.86 13.35 -5.00
CA LEU A 208 -3.38 14.43 -4.16
C LEU A 208 -2.45 13.96 -3.04
N ILE A 209 -2.43 12.67 -2.67
CA ILE A 209 -1.38 12.12 -1.79
C ILE A 209 -0.03 12.36 -2.44
N GLY A 210 0.15 11.89 -3.69
CA GLY A 210 1.39 12.08 -4.44
C GLY A 210 1.68 13.55 -4.74
N LEU A 211 0.69 14.31 -5.24
CA LEU A 211 0.90 15.71 -5.62
C LEU A 211 1.20 16.61 -4.42
N SER A 212 0.63 16.37 -3.24
CA SER A 212 0.86 17.24 -2.06
C SER A 212 2.28 17.16 -1.50
N LEU A 213 3.04 16.11 -1.84
CA LEU A 213 4.40 15.88 -1.37
C LEU A 213 5.47 16.42 -2.35
N PHE A 214 5.07 17.24 -3.33
CA PHE A 214 5.97 17.82 -4.32
C PHE A 214 7.08 18.68 -3.71
N ASP A 215 6.79 19.38 -2.62
CA ASP A 215 7.74 20.27 -1.94
C ASP A 215 8.89 19.47 -1.29
N SER A 216 8.56 18.35 -0.63
CA SER A 216 9.56 17.44 -0.06
C SER A 216 10.43 16.79 -1.14
N ALA A 217 9.83 16.40 -2.27
CA ALA A 217 10.56 15.88 -3.42
C ALA A 217 11.48 16.96 -4.02
N GLY A 218 10.97 18.18 -4.24
CA GLY A 218 11.71 19.30 -4.80
C GLY A 218 12.88 19.74 -3.92
N THR A 219 12.67 19.85 -2.61
CA THR A 219 13.73 20.22 -1.64
C THR A 219 14.83 19.16 -1.59
N SER A 220 14.46 17.88 -1.56
CA SER A 220 15.43 16.79 -1.54
C SER A 220 16.20 16.70 -2.87
N ALA A 221 15.50 16.83 -3.99
CA ALA A 221 16.09 16.76 -5.32
C ALA A 221 16.97 17.99 -5.64
N GLY A 222 16.59 19.16 -5.13
CA GLY A 222 17.25 20.44 -5.32
C GLY A 222 18.61 20.54 -4.65
N ASN A 223 18.93 19.64 -3.70
CA ASN A 223 20.26 19.53 -3.12
C ASN A 223 21.32 19.18 -4.17
N HIS A 224 20.97 18.40 -5.20
CA HIS A 224 21.78 18.21 -6.41
C HIS A 224 20.96 17.63 -7.58
N TRP A 225 20.41 18.50 -8.44
CA TRP A 225 19.56 18.13 -9.58
C TRP A 225 20.16 17.07 -10.51
N GLY A 226 21.46 17.08 -10.76
CA GLY A 226 22.12 16.11 -11.66
C GLY A 226 22.13 14.68 -11.12
N ILE A 227 22.17 14.50 -9.79
CA ILE A 227 22.18 13.18 -9.16
C ILE A 227 20.74 12.69 -8.99
N SER A 228 19.84 13.61 -8.63
CA SER A 228 18.41 13.36 -8.59
C SER A 228 17.88 12.92 -9.96
N SER A 229 18.22 13.64 -11.04
CA SER A 229 17.81 13.30 -12.40
C SER A 229 18.41 11.98 -12.89
N MET A 230 19.68 11.72 -12.58
CA MET A 230 20.33 10.44 -12.84
C MET A 230 19.60 9.30 -12.14
N THR A 231 19.27 9.46 -10.85
CA THR A 231 18.54 8.46 -10.07
C THR A 231 17.17 8.20 -10.68
N THR A 232 16.41 9.24 -11.01
CA THR A 232 15.13 9.14 -11.73
C THR A 232 15.29 8.39 -13.05
N ALA A 233 16.29 8.74 -13.85
CA ALA A 233 16.55 8.10 -15.14
C ALA A 233 16.89 6.61 -14.98
N LEU A 234 17.70 6.24 -13.99
CA LEU A 234 18.03 4.84 -13.68
C LEU A 234 16.80 4.05 -13.25
N ILE A 235 15.95 4.61 -12.37
CA ILE A 235 14.71 3.96 -11.94
C ILE A 235 13.77 3.76 -13.15
N ILE A 236 13.62 4.76 -14.02
CA ILE A 236 12.81 4.65 -15.24
C ILE A 236 13.40 3.62 -16.21
N LEU A 237 14.73 3.63 -16.40
CA LEU A 237 15.45 2.67 -17.23
C LEU A 237 15.19 1.23 -16.74
N PHE A 238 15.34 0.97 -15.45
CA PHE A 238 15.12 -0.36 -14.88
C PHE A 238 13.65 -0.77 -14.89
N SER A 239 12.73 0.14 -14.54
CA SER A 239 11.30 -0.18 -14.42
C SER A 239 10.56 -0.31 -15.76
N GLN A 240 10.95 0.45 -16.79
CA GLN A 240 10.23 0.50 -18.07
C GLN A 240 11.01 -0.16 -19.21
N TYR A 241 12.27 0.23 -19.41
CA TYR A 241 13.03 -0.18 -20.60
C TYR A 241 13.68 -1.56 -20.43
N LEU A 242 14.25 -1.84 -19.25
CA LEU A 242 14.91 -3.11 -18.94
C LEU A 242 13.98 -4.11 -18.24
N ARG A 243 12.68 -3.78 -18.14
CA ARG A 243 11.66 -4.58 -17.45
C ARG A 243 11.63 -6.04 -17.89
N GLN A 244 11.77 -6.28 -19.19
CA GLN A 244 11.67 -7.62 -19.79
C GLN A 244 13.01 -8.29 -20.04
N VAL A 245 14.13 -7.73 -19.55
CA VAL A 245 15.44 -8.33 -19.73
C VAL A 245 15.65 -9.45 -18.71
N PRO A 246 15.72 -10.72 -19.12
CA PRO A 246 15.99 -11.82 -18.20
C PRO A 246 17.46 -11.78 -17.79
N VAL A 247 17.72 -11.76 -16.49
CA VAL A 247 19.07 -11.90 -15.95
C VAL A 247 19.29 -13.39 -15.59
N PRO A 248 20.33 -14.05 -16.13
CA PRO A 248 20.62 -15.44 -15.78
C PRO A 248 21.11 -15.51 -14.34
N PHE A 249 20.32 -16.09 -13.44
CA PHE A 249 20.69 -16.29 -12.05
C PHE A 249 21.09 -17.75 -11.81
N PRO A 250 22.26 -18.04 -11.22
CA PRO A 250 22.66 -19.41 -10.93
C PRO A 250 21.81 -19.96 -9.78
N MET A 251 21.01 -20.99 -10.07
CA MET A 251 20.21 -21.67 -9.07
C MET A 251 20.76 -23.09 -8.86
N TYR A 252 20.89 -23.48 -7.59
CA TYR A 252 21.38 -24.80 -7.21
C TYR A 252 20.18 -25.70 -6.92
N ASN A 253 20.01 -26.76 -7.72
CA ASN A 253 19.02 -27.80 -7.46
C ASN A 253 19.75 -29.10 -7.07
N ARG A 254 19.16 -29.91 -6.19
CA ARG A 254 19.76 -31.18 -5.75
C ARG A 254 19.78 -32.23 -6.86
N ASP A 255 18.80 -32.21 -7.76
CA ASP A 255 18.66 -33.22 -8.82
C ASP A 255 19.37 -32.85 -10.13
N LYS A 256 19.55 -31.56 -10.38
CA LYS A 256 20.37 -31.03 -11.48
C LYS A 256 21.33 -30.02 -10.87
N ARG A 257 22.65 -30.31 -10.92
CA ARG A 257 23.73 -29.36 -10.55
C ARG A 257 23.45 -27.95 -11.14
N TRP A 258 24.13 -26.91 -10.65
CA TRP A 258 24.12 -25.52 -11.16
C TRP A 258 23.35 -25.34 -12.49
N HIS A 259 22.11 -24.86 -12.40
CA HIS A 259 21.29 -24.52 -13.56
C HIS A 259 21.03 -23.01 -13.53
N THR A 260 21.19 -22.35 -14.66
CA THR A 260 20.88 -20.92 -14.79
C THR A 260 19.39 -20.77 -15.05
N SER A 261 18.68 -20.14 -14.12
CA SER A 261 17.27 -19.78 -14.26
C SER A 261 17.15 -18.30 -14.56
N CYS A 262 16.29 -17.94 -15.52
CA CYS A 262 16.07 -16.54 -15.90
C CYS A 262 15.15 -15.84 -14.89
N VAL A 263 15.59 -14.71 -14.33
CA VAL A 263 14.80 -13.88 -13.40
C VAL A 263 14.73 -12.44 -13.90
N TYR A 264 13.56 -11.81 -13.82
CA TYR A 264 13.31 -10.42 -14.22
C TYR A 264 13.65 -9.44 -13.08
N VAL A 265 14.93 -9.38 -12.71
CA VAL A 265 15.42 -8.62 -11.54
C VAL A 265 15.07 -7.12 -11.64
N PHE A 266 15.22 -6.52 -12.82
CA PHE A 266 14.97 -5.09 -13.04
C PHE A 266 13.53 -4.68 -12.77
N GLN A 267 12.56 -5.55 -13.06
CA GLN A 267 11.15 -5.24 -12.85
C GLN A 267 10.78 -5.20 -11.36
N ILE A 268 11.36 -6.10 -10.56
CA ILE A 268 10.99 -6.30 -9.16
C ILE A 268 11.78 -5.36 -8.23
N LEU A 269 13.05 -5.11 -8.54
CA LEU A 269 13.99 -4.33 -7.74
C LEU A 269 14.36 -2.99 -8.39
N SER A 270 13.59 -2.50 -9.37
CA SER A 270 13.91 -1.27 -10.13
C SER A 270 14.28 -0.08 -9.25
N ILE A 271 13.49 0.21 -8.23
CA ILE A 271 13.72 1.34 -7.31
C ILE A 271 15.00 1.11 -6.51
N LEU A 272 15.17 -0.06 -5.90
CA LEU A 272 16.35 -0.40 -5.09
C LEU A 272 17.64 -0.40 -5.93
N LEU A 273 17.60 -0.96 -7.14
CA LEU A 273 18.73 -0.95 -8.08
C LEU A 273 19.09 0.47 -8.52
N GLY A 274 18.09 1.31 -8.78
CA GLY A 274 18.30 2.72 -9.10
C GLY A 274 19.00 3.47 -7.97
N ILE A 275 18.53 3.30 -6.73
CA ILE A 275 19.11 3.93 -5.54
C ILE A 275 20.53 3.41 -5.28
N THR A 276 20.74 2.09 -5.31
CA THR A 276 22.05 1.49 -5.02
C THR A 276 23.10 1.87 -6.06
N LEU A 277 22.76 1.91 -7.35
CA LEU A 277 23.67 2.35 -8.40
C LEU A 277 23.97 3.85 -8.29
N SER A 278 22.95 4.69 -8.06
CA SER A 278 23.16 6.12 -7.81
C SER A 278 24.01 6.37 -6.57
N TRP A 279 23.79 5.62 -5.50
CA TRP A 279 24.57 5.70 -4.27
C TRP A 279 26.03 5.30 -4.51
N LEU A 280 26.28 4.24 -5.28
CA LEU A 280 27.63 3.84 -5.71
C LEU A 280 28.31 4.93 -6.54
N ILE A 281 27.59 5.57 -7.46
CA ILE A 281 28.12 6.68 -8.24
C ILE A 281 28.45 7.87 -7.33
N CYS A 282 27.58 8.22 -6.38
CA CYS A 282 27.86 9.26 -5.38
C CYS A 282 29.10 8.93 -4.56
N TYR A 283 29.27 7.67 -4.18
CA TYR A 283 30.45 7.19 -3.46
C TYR A 283 31.74 7.37 -4.28
N ILE A 284 31.73 7.00 -5.56
CA ILE A 284 32.85 7.21 -6.47
C ILE A 284 33.15 8.72 -6.63
N LEU A 285 32.13 9.55 -6.83
CA LEU A 285 32.28 11.01 -6.95
C LEU A 285 32.80 11.66 -5.66
N THR A 286 32.47 11.08 -4.49
CA THR A 286 32.96 11.53 -3.18
C THR A 286 34.46 11.24 -3.07
N ILE A 287 34.92 10.03 -3.42
CA ILE A 287 36.33 9.64 -3.33
C ILE A 287 37.20 10.36 -4.37
N CYS A 288 36.64 10.66 -5.55
CA CYS A 288 37.34 11.42 -6.58
C CYS A 288 37.37 12.94 -6.30
N ASP A 289 36.90 13.41 -5.14
CA ASP A 289 36.80 14.82 -4.74
C ASP A 289 36.10 15.72 -5.79
N VAL A 290 35.16 15.15 -6.55
CA VAL A 290 34.34 15.89 -7.53
C VAL A 290 33.25 16.69 -6.82
N LEU A 291 32.75 16.17 -5.69
CA LEU A 291 31.74 16.82 -4.87
C LEU A 291 32.38 17.76 -3.85
N PRO A 292 31.85 18.99 -3.67
CA PRO A 292 32.48 19.99 -2.81
C PRO A 292 32.45 19.58 -1.34
N ALA A 293 33.54 19.87 -0.63
CA ALA A 293 33.67 19.61 0.81
C ALA A 293 33.06 20.70 1.70
N ASP A 294 32.80 21.89 1.13
CA ASP A 294 32.24 23.03 1.86
C ASP A 294 30.71 22.87 2.06
N PRO A 295 30.19 22.90 3.30
CA PRO A 295 28.76 22.76 3.60
C PRO A 295 27.84 23.76 2.90
N GLU A 296 28.35 24.96 2.59
CA GLU A 296 27.54 26.01 1.93
C GLU A 296 27.46 25.85 0.42
N GLN A 297 28.28 24.97 -0.16
CA GLN A 297 28.35 24.80 -1.62
C GLN A 297 27.32 23.79 -2.13
N TYR A 298 26.71 24.12 -3.26
CA TYR A 298 25.79 23.24 -3.98
C TYR A 298 26.44 21.87 -4.29
N GLY A 299 25.78 20.79 -3.87
CA GLY A 299 26.27 19.43 -4.04
C GLY A 299 26.95 18.81 -2.82
N TYR A 300 27.17 19.56 -1.73
CA TYR A 300 27.71 19.02 -0.48
C TYR A 300 26.88 17.82 0.04
N LEU A 301 25.56 17.97 0.10
CA LEU A 301 24.62 16.94 0.58
C LEU A 301 24.52 15.69 -0.32
N ALA A 302 25.19 15.70 -1.47
CA ALA A 302 25.32 14.52 -2.33
C ALA A 302 26.45 13.56 -1.89
N ARG A 303 27.34 14.03 -0.99
CA ARG A 303 28.47 13.23 -0.52
C ARG A 303 28.01 12.08 0.36
N THR A 304 28.76 10.98 0.30
CA THR A 304 28.44 9.74 1.04
C THR A 304 29.17 9.61 2.38
N ASP A 305 30.19 10.43 2.62
CA ASP A 305 30.99 10.44 3.85
C ASP A 305 30.36 11.25 4.98
N LEU A 306 29.33 12.06 4.71
CA LEU A 306 28.64 12.91 5.70
C LEU A 306 28.04 12.16 6.88
N LYS A 307 27.61 10.91 6.65
CA LYS A 307 26.94 10.07 7.65
C LYS A 307 27.65 8.74 7.87
N GLY A 308 28.93 8.64 7.49
CA GLY A 308 29.71 7.39 7.58
C GLY A 308 29.80 6.81 9.00
N ASP A 309 29.90 7.68 10.01
CA ASP A 309 30.04 7.27 11.41
C ASP A 309 28.76 6.68 12.02
N VAL A 310 27.59 6.94 11.42
CA VAL A 310 26.29 6.45 11.91
C VAL A 310 26.26 4.92 11.91
N VAL A 311 26.84 4.29 10.88
CA VAL A 311 26.92 2.82 10.79
C VAL A 311 27.82 2.27 11.88
N GLY A 312 28.87 2.97 12.29
CA GLY A 312 29.73 2.58 13.41
C GLY A 312 29.01 2.68 14.76
N GLN A 313 28.32 3.79 15.00
CA GLN A 313 27.66 4.14 16.26
C GLN A 313 26.37 3.33 16.53
N ALA A 314 25.63 2.93 15.50
CA ALA A 314 24.37 2.22 15.67
C ALA A 314 24.58 0.85 16.37
N PRO A 315 23.74 0.46 17.35
CA PRO A 315 23.86 -0.86 17.97
C PRO A 315 23.56 -1.98 16.97
N TRP A 316 24.17 -3.16 17.17
CA TRP A 316 23.92 -4.34 16.35
C TRP A 316 22.48 -4.84 16.49
N LEU A 317 22.02 -4.96 17.73
CA LEU A 317 20.66 -5.35 18.07
C LEU A 317 20.00 -4.19 18.81
N ASN A 318 18.86 -3.74 18.29
CA ASN A 318 17.98 -2.78 18.93
C ASN A 318 16.57 -3.33 18.87
N PHE A 319 15.92 -3.52 20.01
CA PHE A 319 14.56 -4.04 20.05
C PHE A 319 13.57 -2.88 20.18
N PRO A 320 12.78 -2.55 19.15
CA PRO A 320 11.75 -1.52 19.27
C PRO A 320 10.68 -1.96 20.27
N TYR A 321 10.26 -1.06 21.17
CA TYR A 321 9.26 -1.34 22.19
C TYR A 321 8.20 -0.21 22.27
N PRO A 322 6.99 -0.50 22.80
CA PRO A 322 5.95 0.50 22.97
C PRO A 322 6.40 1.64 23.89
N GLY A 323 6.12 2.88 23.53
CA GLY A 323 6.45 4.05 24.33
C GLY A 323 7.95 4.36 24.41
N GLN A 324 8.76 3.87 23.47
CA GLN A 324 10.22 4.10 23.44
C GLN A 324 10.63 5.59 23.35
N TRP A 325 9.70 6.47 22.99
CA TRP A 325 9.90 7.91 22.89
C TRP A 325 9.23 8.71 24.03
N GLY A 326 8.77 8.02 25.07
CA GLY A 326 8.03 8.58 26.20
C GLY A 326 6.51 8.37 26.11
N SER A 327 5.76 8.92 27.06
CA SER A 327 4.30 8.76 27.14
C SER A 327 3.59 9.53 26.02
N PRO A 328 2.71 8.88 25.22
CA PRO A 328 1.97 9.56 24.16
C PRO A 328 1.12 10.72 24.68
N THR A 329 1.11 11.82 23.95
CA THR A 329 0.24 12.98 24.20
C THR A 329 -0.71 13.15 23.01
N VAL A 330 -1.87 13.76 23.23
CA VAL A 330 -2.91 13.85 22.20
C VAL A 330 -3.18 15.31 21.89
N SER A 331 -3.19 15.66 20.60
CA SER A 331 -3.69 16.95 20.10
C SER A 331 -5.03 16.71 19.41
N LEU A 332 -6.05 17.50 19.74
CA LEU A 332 -7.37 17.37 19.11
C LEU A 332 -7.30 17.65 17.60
N ALA A 333 -6.59 18.71 17.21
CA ALA A 333 -6.34 19.03 15.80
C ALA A 333 -5.58 17.91 15.08
N GLY A 334 -4.58 17.32 15.75
CA GLY A 334 -3.86 16.14 15.27
C GLY A 334 -4.80 14.97 14.99
N VAL A 335 -5.62 14.57 15.98
CA VAL A 335 -6.58 13.45 15.85
C VAL A 335 -7.53 13.65 14.67
N VAL A 336 -8.06 14.86 14.50
CA VAL A 336 -9.00 15.17 13.41
C VAL A 336 -8.30 15.11 12.05
N GLY A 337 -7.07 15.60 11.94
CA GLY A 337 -6.25 15.43 10.73
C GLY A 337 -5.99 13.96 10.41
N ILE A 338 -5.67 13.16 11.43
CA ILE A 338 -5.44 11.73 11.29
C ILE A 338 -6.71 11.00 10.84
N PHE A 339 -7.92 11.41 11.26
CA PHE A 339 -9.16 10.83 10.73
C PHE A 339 -9.27 10.94 9.21
N ALA A 340 -8.86 12.07 8.62
CA ALA A 340 -8.85 12.23 7.17
C ALA A 340 -7.87 11.25 6.49
N GLY A 341 -6.66 11.11 7.04
CA GLY A 341 -5.67 10.15 6.54
C GLY A 341 -6.17 8.71 6.65
N VAL A 342 -6.71 8.33 7.80
CA VAL A 342 -7.29 7.01 8.06
C VAL A 342 -8.45 6.69 7.10
N ILE A 343 -9.36 7.64 6.84
CA ILE A 343 -10.46 7.44 5.88
C ILE A 343 -9.92 7.18 4.47
N SER A 344 -8.92 7.94 4.04
CA SER A 344 -8.26 7.70 2.76
C SER A 344 -7.56 6.34 2.72
N SER A 345 -6.86 5.96 3.79
CA SER A 345 -6.19 4.66 3.91
C SER A 345 -7.19 3.51 3.77
N MET A 346 -8.36 3.62 4.39
CA MET A 346 -9.41 2.60 4.28
C MET A 346 -9.87 2.42 2.82
N ILE A 347 -10.05 3.52 2.09
CA ILE A 347 -10.47 3.51 0.68
C ILE A 347 -9.41 2.87 -0.20
N GLU A 348 -8.15 3.25 -0.02
CA GLU A 348 -6.99 2.70 -0.72
C GLU A 348 -6.87 1.18 -0.47
N SER A 349 -6.92 0.76 0.78
CA SER A 349 -6.82 -0.65 1.18
C SER A 349 -7.94 -1.52 0.62
N VAL A 350 -9.17 -1.03 0.52
CA VAL A 350 -10.25 -1.78 -0.14
C VAL A 350 -9.91 -2.05 -1.61
N GLY A 351 -9.37 -1.05 -2.32
CA GLY A 351 -8.89 -1.21 -3.69
C GLY A 351 -7.78 -2.28 -3.80
N ASP A 352 -6.83 -2.25 -2.86
CA ASP A 352 -5.74 -3.23 -2.79
C ASP A 352 -6.25 -4.65 -2.51
N TYR A 353 -7.26 -4.82 -1.65
CA TYR A 353 -7.83 -6.14 -1.38
C TYR A 353 -8.42 -6.76 -2.64
N HIS A 354 -9.18 -5.99 -3.42
CA HIS A 354 -9.75 -6.46 -4.67
C HIS A 354 -8.69 -6.71 -5.76
N ALA A 355 -7.71 -5.80 -5.89
CA ALA A 355 -6.61 -5.97 -6.83
C ALA A 355 -5.76 -7.20 -6.48
N CYS A 356 -5.47 -7.42 -5.20
CA CYS A 356 -4.70 -8.56 -4.72
C CYS A 356 -5.45 -9.88 -4.94
N ALA A 357 -6.76 -9.94 -4.63
CA ALA A 357 -7.56 -11.15 -4.87
C ALA A 357 -7.51 -11.55 -6.35
N ARG A 358 -7.76 -10.60 -7.25
CA ARG A 358 -7.68 -10.81 -8.70
C ARG A 358 -6.30 -11.28 -9.17
N LEU A 359 -5.24 -10.63 -8.71
CA LEU A 359 -3.86 -10.96 -9.14
C LEU A 359 -3.31 -12.24 -8.52
N SER A 360 -3.87 -12.68 -7.39
CA SER A 360 -3.50 -13.94 -6.72
C SER A 360 -4.42 -15.12 -7.09
N GLY A 361 -5.41 -14.89 -7.97
CA GLY A 361 -6.37 -15.92 -8.38
C GLY A 361 -7.32 -16.34 -7.26
N ALA A 362 -7.48 -15.51 -6.21
CA ALA A 362 -8.45 -15.72 -5.17
C ALA A 362 -9.81 -15.12 -5.56
N PRO A 363 -10.92 -15.70 -5.06
CA PRO A 363 -12.24 -15.11 -5.24
C PRO A 363 -12.30 -13.71 -4.60
N PRO A 364 -13.19 -12.82 -5.05
CA PRO A 364 -13.30 -11.47 -4.55
C PRO A 364 -13.60 -11.48 -3.05
N PRO A 365 -12.98 -10.58 -2.27
CA PRO A 365 -13.09 -10.59 -0.83
C PRO A 365 -14.54 -10.28 -0.41
N PRO A 366 -15.19 -11.17 0.36
CA PRO A 366 -16.53 -10.91 0.87
C PRO A 366 -16.50 -9.76 1.90
N LYS A 367 -17.64 -9.11 2.11
CA LYS A 367 -17.77 -7.96 3.05
C LYS A 367 -17.18 -8.23 4.43
N HIS A 368 -17.36 -9.44 4.96
CA HIS A 368 -16.82 -9.79 6.28
C HIS A 368 -15.29 -9.82 6.30
N ALA A 369 -14.64 -10.24 5.22
CA ALA A 369 -13.18 -10.25 5.08
C ALA A 369 -12.63 -8.83 4.92
N ILE A 370 -13.34 -7.96 4.18
CA ILE A 370 -13.00 -6.54 4.06
C ILE A 370 -13.10 -5.84 5.41
N ASN A 371 -14.23 -5.99 6.10
CA ASN A 371 -14.48 -5.45 7.45
C ASN A 371 -13.37 -5.85 8.43
N ARG A 372 -13.01 -7.14 8.42
CA ARG A 372 -11.93 -7.69 9.26
C ARG A 372 -10.56 -7.16 8.85
N GLY A 373 -10.28 -7.05 7.56
CA GLY A 373 -9.06 -6.47 7.03
C GLY A 373 -8.86 -5.03 7.49
N ILE A 374 -9.88 -4.18 7.34
CA ILE A 374 -9.83 -2.78 7.79
C ILE A 374 -9.72 -2.67 9.31
N GLY A 375 -10.41 -3.54 10.07
CA GLY A 375 -10.31 -3.55 11.53
C GLY A 375 -8.92 -3.92 12.03
N ILE A 376 -8.28 -4.93 11.43
CA ILE A 376 -6.91 -5.35 11.76
C ILE A 376 -5.88 -4.31 11.29
N GLU A 377 -6.10 -3.67 10.14
CA GLU A 377 -5.28 -2.54 9.69
C GLU A 377 -5.34 -1.36 10.69
N GLY A 378 -6.53 -1.05 11.21
CA GLY A 378 -6.70 -0.07 12.29
C GLY A 378 -5.96 -0.46 13.57
N ILE A 379 -5.97 -1.74 13.95
CA ILE A 379 -5.14 -2.24 15.06
C ILE A 379 -3.65 -2.07 14.74
N GLY A 380 -3.25 -2.29 13.49
CA GLY A 380 -1.89 -2.05 13.01
C GLY A 380 -1.47 -0.59 13.17
N CYS A 381 -2.32 0.36 12.78
CA CYS A 381 -2.12 1.79 13.02
C CYS A 381 -1.99 2.12 14.51
N LEU A 382 -2.81 1.50 15.36
CA LEU A 382 -2.72 1.67 16.82
C LEU A 382 -1.37 1.18 17.36
N LEU A 383 -0.91 0.00 16.92
CA LEU A 383 0.40 -0.56 17.29
C LEU A 383 1.55 0.31 16.78
N ALA A 384 1.43 0.85 15.57
CA ALA A 384 2.41 1.77 14.98
C ALA A 384 2.52 3.08 15.78
N GLY A 385 1.38 3.65 16.20
CA GLY A 385 1.35 4.74 17.16
C GLY A 385 1.98 4.38 18.51
N ALA A 386 1.67 3.20 19.05
CA ALA A 386 2.19 2.75 20.36
C ALA A 386 3.71 2.51 20.36
N TRP A 387 4.26 1.88 19.31
CA TRP A 387 5.71 1.72 19.13
C TRP A 387 6.41 3.00 18.70
N GLY A 388 5.66 4.00 18.23
CA GLY A 388 6.23 5.24 17.76
C GLY A 388 7.01 5.09 16.48
N THR A 389 6.34 4.61 15.43
CA THR A 389 6.82 4.71 14.05
C THR A 389 6.68 6.13 13.50
N GLY A 390 5.83 6.96 14.11
CA GLY A 390 5.47 8.29 13.61
C GLY A 390 4.50 8.27 12.42
N ASN A 391 3.98 7.10 12.07
CA ASN A 391 3.03 6.91 10.96
C ASN A 391 2.08 5.74 11.26
N GLY A 392 0.99 5.61 10.50
CA GLY A 392 0.12 4.43 10.52
C GLY A 392 0.66 3.33 9.60
N THR A 393 -0.10 2.23 9.47
CA THR A 393 0.17 1.17 8.49
C THR A 393 -0.99 1.01 7.52
N THR A 394 -0.69 0.69 6.27
CA THR A 394 -1.67 0.39 5.22
C THR A 394 -1.20 -0.76 4.34
N SER A 395 -2.08 -1.22 3.47
CA SER A 395 -1.80 -2.18 2.40
C SER A 395 -0.90 -1.54 1.32
N TYR A 396 0.13 -2.27 0.88
CA TYR A 396 1.08 -1.74 -0.11
C TYR A 396 0.67 -2.10 -1.55
N SER A 397 0.15 -1.12 -2.28
CA SER A 397 -0.24 -1.27 -3.68
C SER A 397 0.94 -1.66 -4.58
N GLU A 398 2.17 -1.27 -4.28
CA GLU A 398 3.36 -1.67 -5.07
C GLU A 398 3.60 -3.18 -4.98
N ASN A 399 3.39 -3.75 -3.79
CA ASN A 399 3.53 -5.19 -3.57
C ASN A 399 2.40 -5.96 -4.25
N VAL A 400 1.19 -5.42 -4.26
CA VAL A 400 0.06 -5.96 -5.04
C VAL A 400 0.35 -5.90 -6.55
N GLY A 401 0.96 -4.82 -7.04
CA GLY A 401 1.42 -4.72 -8.43
C GLY A 401 2.50 -5.74 -8.78
N ALA A 402 3.49 -5.94 -7.89
CA ALA A 402 4.55 -6.92 -8.07
C ALA A 402 4.03 -8.37 -8.06
N LEU A 403 2.97 -8.67 -7.32
CA LEU A 403 2.29 -9.96 -7.37
C LEU A 403 1.79 -10.31 -8.79
N GLY A 404 1.20 -9.35 -9.49
CA GLY A 404 0.68 -9.56 -10.86
C GLY A 404 1.76 -9.95 -11.88
N ILE A 405 3.00 -9.62 -11.58
CA ILE A 405 4.19 -9.88 -12.38
C ILE A 405 4.83 -11.19 -11.98
N THR A 406 5.09 -11.34 -10.68
CA THR A 406 5.84 -12.47 -10.11
C THR A 406 5.02 -13.75 -10.13
N LYS A 407 3.69 -13.62 -10.20
CA LYS A 407 2.74 -14.73 -10.20
C LYS A 407 2.86 -15.62 -8.95
N VAL A 408 3.37 -15.05 -7.84
CA VAL A 408 3.51 -15.73 -6.54
C VAL A 408 2.47 -15.18 -5.57
N GLY A 409 1.29 -15.80 -5.54
CA GLY A 409 0.19 -15.44 -4.65
C GLY A 409 0.20 -16.08 -3.26
N SER A 410 1.23 -16.86 -2.91
CA SER A 410 1.25 -17.62 -1.65
C SER A 410 1.28 -16.72 -0.40
N ARG A 411 0.39 -16.98 0.55
CA ARG A 411 0.37 -16.32 1.87
C ARG A 411 1.63 -16.60 2.69
N MET A 412 2.19 -17.81 2.57
CA MET A 412 3.37 -18.21 3.33
C MET A 412 4.62 -17.42 2.94
N VAL A 413 4.70 -16.97 1.67
CA VAL A 413 5.75 -16.06 1.21
C VAL A 413 5.65 -14.71 1.92
N ILE A 414 4.44 -14.16 2.05
CA ILE A 414 4.22 -12.89 2.75
C ILE A 414 4.41 -13.02 4.26
N VAL A 415 4.06 -14.18 4.86
CA VAL A 415 4.41 -14.49 6.26
C VAL A 415 5.93 -14.49 6.44
N ALA A 416 6.69 -15.13 5.55
CA ALA A 416 8.15 -15.10 5.57
C ALA A 416 8.69 -13.66 5.42
N SER A 417 8.10 -12.84 4.55
CA SER A 417 8.40 -11.42 4.43
C SER A 417 8.16 -10.66 5.74
N GLY A 418 7.02 -10.87 6.40
CA GLY A 418 6.70 -10.22 7.68
C GLY A 418 7.69 -10.59 8.79
N VAL A 419 8.08 -11.87 8.89
CA VAL A 419 9.12 -12.32 9.83
C VAL A 419 10.47 -11.68 9.48
N LEU A 420 10.83 -11.61 8.21
CA LEU A 420 12.07 -10.99 7.76
C LEU A 420 12.11 -9.50 8.11
N MET A 421 11.00 -8.77 7.95
CA MET A 421 10.89 -7.35 8.30
C MET A 421 11.06 -7.12 9.81
N ILE A 422 10.50 -8.00 10.65
CA ILE A 422 10.73 -7.98 12.11
C ILE A 422 12.22 -8.15 12.41
N VAL A 423 12.85 -9.15 11.80
CA VAL A 423 14.28 -9.43 11.98
C VAL A 423 15.13 -8.25 11.52
N MET A 424 14.86 -7.68 10.34
CA MET A 424 15.55 -6.49 9.82
C MET A 424 15.37 -5.28 10.74
N GLY A 425 14.16 -5.06 11.27
CA GLY A 425 13.88 -3.99 12.22
C GLY A 425 14.65 -4.13 13.55
N MET A 426 14.97 -5.36 13.96
CA MET A 426 15.79 -5.60 15.16
C MET A 426 17.28 -5.34 14.94
N PHE A 427 17.76 -5.33 13.69
CA PHE A 427 19.16 -5.06 13.37
C PHE A 427 19.38 -3.55 13.12
N GLY A 428 19.85 -2.81 14.13
CA GLY A 428 20.03 -1.36 14.04
C GLY A 428 20.97 -0.90 12.92
N LYS A 429 21.97 -1.73 12.57
CA LYS A 429 22.88 -1.47 11.44
C LYS A 429 22.14 -1.38 10.10
N VAL A 430 21.06 -2.14 9.92
CA VAL A 430 20.26 -2.12 8.68
C VAL A 430 19.62 -0.74 8.51
N GLY A 431 18.98 -0.21 9.56
CA GLY A 431 18.47 1.16 9.57
C GLY A 431 19.57 2.20 9.33
N ALA A 432 20.74 2.02 9.94
CA ALA A 432 21.85 2.95 9.82
C ALA A 432 22.36 3.07 8.39
N VAL A 433 22.52 1.94 7.68
CA VAL A 433 22.90 1.94 6.25
C VAL A 433 21.93 2.78 5.42
N PHE A 434 20.62 2.69 5.68
CA PHE A 434 19.64 3.47 4.92
C PHE A 434 19.67 4.97 5.18
N THR A 435 20.10 5.40 6.37
CA THR A 435 20.28 6.83 6.65
C THR A 435 21.46 7.45 5.89
N THR A 436 22.41 6.63 5.41
CA THR A 436 23.57 7.09 4.63
C THR A 436 23.26 7.41 3.17
N ILE A 437 22.04 7.11 2.71
CA ILE A 437 21.61 7.44 1.35
C ILE A 437 21.61 8.97 1.19
N PRO A 438 22.34 9.54 0.22
CA PRO A 438 22.38 10.99 0.02
C PRO A 438 21.01 11.57 -0.30
N SER A 439 20.73 12.79 0.18
CA SER A 439 19.43 13.44 -0.01
C SER A 439 19.02 13.64 -1.48
N PRO A 440 19.92 13.92 -2.46
CA PRO A 440 19.52 14.02 -3.86
C PRO A 440 19.07 12.68 -4.45
N VAL A 441 19.65 11.56 -4.01
CA VAL A 441 19.24 10.21 -4.45
C VAL A 441 17.81 9.91 -3.96
N ILE A 442 17.52 10.25 -2.71
CA ILE A 442 16.16 10.18 -2.14
C ILE A 442 15.20 11.08 -2.92
N GLY A 443 15.62 12.30 -3.28
CA GLY A 443 14.84 13.21 -4.11
C GLY A 443 14.48 12.62 -5.48
N GLY A 444 15.44 11.99 -6.17
CA GLY A 444 15.18 11.29 -7.44
C GLY A 444 14.19 10.13 -7.29
N MET A 445 14.28 9.36 -6.20
CA MET A 445 13.30 8.33 -5.87
C MET A 445 11.90 8.93 -5.66
N PHE A 446 11.77 10.03 -4.90
CA PHE A 446 10.48 10.68 -4.64
C PHE A 446 9.80 11.20 -5.91
N MET A 447 10.58 11.72 -6.87
CA MET A 447 10.05 12.16 -8.17
C MET A 447 9.32 11.04 -8.91
N VAL A 448 9.86 9.81 -8.89
CA VAL A 448 9.20 8.65 -9.53
C VAL A 448 8.03 8.17 -8.69
N MET A 449 8.24 7.97 -7.39
CA MET A 449 7.26 7.36 -6.50
C MET A 449 5.98 8.20 -6.39
N PHE A 450 6.09 9.51 -6.15
CA PHE A 450 4.91 10.38 -6.07
C PHE A 450 4.21 10.53 -7.42
N GLY A 451 4.95 10.53 -8.53
CA GLY A 451 4.37 10.52 -9.87
C GLY A 451 3.54 9.27 -10.14
N VAL A 452 4.04 8.09 -9.77
CA VAL A 452 3.31 6.82 -9.90
C VAL A 452 2.08 6.78 -8.99
N ILE A 453 2.19 7.26 -7.74
CA ILE A 453 1.05 7.36 -6.81
C ILE A 453 -0.03 8.28 -7.39
N THR A 454 0.35 9.43 -7.93
CA THR A 454 -0.59 10.34 -8.60
C THR A 454 -1.28 9.66 -9.78
N ALA A 455 -0.53 8.95 -10.62
CA ALA A 455 -1.08 8.21 -11.75
C ALA A 455 -2.01 7.07 -11.32
N ALA A 456 -1.70 6.36 -10.23
CA ALA A 456 -2.55 5.32 -9.67
C ALA A 456 -3.92 5.88 -9.24
N GLY A 457 -3.93 7.06 -8.60
CA GLY A 457 -5.17 7.78 -8.30
C GLY A 457 -5.99 8.08 -9.56
N VAL A 458 -5.38 8.70 -10.56
CA VAL A 458 -6.03 9.03 -11.85
C VAL A 458 -6.55 7.79 -12.57
N SER A 459 -5.85 6.65 -12.47
CA SER A 459 -6.26 5.40 -13.12
C SER A 459 -7.64 4.89 -12.68
N ASN A 460 -8.09 5.24 -11.47
CA ASN A 460 -9.44 4.88 -11.00
C ASN A 460 -10.54 5.54 -11.85
N LEU A 461 -10.25 6.63 -12.56
CA LEU A 461 -11.21 7.25 -13.48
C LEU A 461 -11.55 6.36 -14.68
N GLN A 462 -10.79 5.30 -14.95
CA GLN A 462 -11.10 4.33 -16.02
C GLN A 462 -12.48 3.67 -15.84
N TYR A 463 -13.00 3.65 -14.62
CA TYR A 463 -14.31 3.08 -14.31
C TYR A 463 -15.45 4.09 -14.50
N ALA A 464 -15.16 5.39 -14.56
CA ALA A 464 -16.14 6.45 -14.72
C ALA A 464 -16.19 6.97 -16.16
N ASP A 465 -17.34 7.50 -16.60
CA ASP A 465 -17.45 8.09 -17.93
C ASP A 465 -16.83 9.50 -17.95
N MET A 466 -15.58 9.60 -18.37
CA MET A 466 -14.85 10.87 -18.47
C MET A 466 -15.22 11.70 -19.71
N ASN A 467 -16.17 11.26 -20.55
CA ASN A 467 -16.73 12.11 -21.60
C ASN A 467 -17.84 13.05 -21.08
N SER A 468 -18.38 12.76 -19.89
CA SER A 468 -19.40 13.60 -19.27
C SER A 468 -18.81 14.90 -18.71
N SER A 469 -19.42 16.03 -19.06
CA SER A 469 -19.05 17.35 -18.53
C SER A 469 -19.19 17.42 -17.00
N ARG A 470 -20.15 16.68 -16.42
CA ARG A 470 -20.33 16.53 -14.97
C ARG A 470 -19.08 15.96 -14.32
N ASN A 471 -18.59 14.84 -14.83
CA ASN A 471 -17.47 14.11 -14.23
C ASN A 471 -16.15 14.87 -14.40
N ILE A 472 -15.93 15.48 -15.57
CA ILE A 472 -14.79 16.36 -15.81
C ILE A 472 -14.78 17.52 -14.81
N LEU A 473 -15.92 18.18 -14.59
CA LEU A 473 -16.06 19.27 -13.62
C LEU A 473 -15.75 18.81 -12.19
N ILE A 474 -16.36 17.71 -11.75
CA ILE A 474 -16.17 17.17 -10.39
C ILE A 474 -14.69 16.87 -10.15
N PHE A 475 -14.06 16.12 -11.06
CA PHE A 475 -12.65 15.75 -10.91
C PHE A 475 -11.73 16.97 -10.96
N GLY A 476 -11.89 17.82 -11.99
CA GLY A 476 -11.05 18.99 -12.20
C GLY A 476 -11.12 19.99 -11.04
N PHE A 477 -12.33 20.31 -10.57
CA PHE A 477 -12.52 21.20 -9.42
C PHE A 477 -11.90 20.61 -8.15
N SER A 478 -12.15 19.33 -7.88
CA SER A 478 -11.65 18.65 -6.68
C SER A 478 -10.11 18.61 -6.63
N MET A 479 -9.48 18.26 -7.75
CA MET A 479 -8.01 18.27 -7.88
C MET A 479 -7.42 19.66 -7.67
N PHE A 480 -7.98 20.67 -8.32
CA PHE A 480 -7.46 22.02 -8.25
C PHE A 480 -7.65 22.65 -6.86
N SER A 481 -8.84 22.49 -6.26
CA SER A 481 -9.12 22.94 -4.89
C SER A 481 -8.21 22.25 -3.87
N GLY A 482 -7.91 20.96 -4.06
CA GLY A 482 -6.98 20.19 -3.23
C GLY A 482 -5.52 20.67 -3.27
N LEU A 483 -5.14 21.53 -4.22
CA LEU A 483 -3.83 22.18 -4.26
C LEU A 483 -3.91 23.65 -3.83
N VAL A 484 -4.93 24.38 -4.30
CA VAL A 484 -5.07 25.83 -4.08
C VAL A 484 -5.35 26.16 -2.61
N ILE A 485 -6.30 25.45 -1.99
CA ILE A 485 -6.72 25.77 -0.62
C ILE A 485 -5.57 25.52 0.37
N PRO A 486 -4.89 24.36 0.37
CA PRO A 486 -3.71 24.17 1.22
C PRO A 486 -2.63 25.23 1.01
N ASN A 487 -2.30 25.55 -0.25
CA ASN A 487 -1.27 26.53 -0.56
C ASN A 487 -1.61 27.92 -0.02
N TRP A 488 -2.88 28.33 -0.15
CA TRP A 488 -3.33 29.62 0.35
C TRP A 488 -3.33 29.69 1.87
N ILE A 489 -3.78 28.64 2.57
CA ILE A 489 -3.77 28.58 4.04
C ILE A 489 -2.33 28.62 4.59
N LEU A 490 -1.41 27.86 4.00
CA LEU A 490 0.00 27.88 4.43
C LEU A 490 0.65 29.27 4.28
N LYS A 491 0.26 30.05 3.27
CA LYS A 491 0.72 31.44 3.07
C LYS A 491 0.01 32.45 3.97
N ASN A 492 -1.15 32.12 4.52
CA ASN A 492 -1.99 33.00 5.33
C ASN A 492 -2.40 32.33 6.65
N PRO A 493 -1.44 32.02 7.55
CA PRO A 493 -1.71 31.23 8.75
C PRO A 493 -2.68 31.91 9.74
N ASN A 494 -2.77 33.24 9.71
CA ASN A 494 -3.64 34.02 10.59
C ASN A 494 -5.06 34.24 10.01
N ALA A 495 -5.39 33.64 8.86
CA ALA A 495 -6.67 33.86 8.19
C ALA A 495 -7.84 33.14 8.89
N ILE A 496 -7.58 32.02 9.57
CA ILE A 496 -8.58 31.27 10.33
C ILE A 496 -8.53 31.77 11.78
N ALA A 497 -9.47 32.63 12.15
CA ALA A 497 -9.60 33.16 13.50
C ALA A 497 -11.08 33.16 13.90
N THR A 498 -11.62 31.97 14.21
CA THR A 498 -13.01 31.80 14.65
C THR A 498 -13.22 32.20 16.11
N GLY A 499 -12.12 32.42 16.86
CA GLY A 499 -12.13 32.75 18.29
C GLY A 499 -12.04 31.53 19.20
N VAL A 500 -12.07 30.32 18.63
CA VAL A 500 -11.86 29.06 19.34
C VAL A 500 -10.60 28.40 18.81
N VAL A 501 -9.52 28.42 19.61
CA VAL A 501 -8.19 27.92 19.22
C VAL A 501 -8.24 26.49 18.68
N GLU A 502 -8.97 25.61 19.36
CA GLU A 502 -9.10 24.21 18.95
C GLU A 502 -9.76 24.05 17.56
N LEU A 503 -10.79 24.85 17.28
CA LEU A 503 -11.47 24.81 15.99
C LEU A 503 -10.59 25.38 14.89
N ASP A 504 -9.86 26.46 15.17
CA ASP A 504 -8.92 27.07 14.24
C ASP A 504 -7.83 26.08 13.84
N GLN A 505 -7.24 25.37 14.81
CA GLN A 505 -6.25 24.33 14.55
C GLN A 505 -6.84 23.13 13.76
N MET A 506 -8.04 22.67 14.11
CA MET A 506 -8.72 21.59 13.37
C MET A 506 -8.95 21.96 11.91
N LEU A 507 -9.47 23.16 11.65
CA LEU A 507 -9.70 23.67 10.30
C LEU A 507 -8.38 23.85 9.56
N GLN A 508 -7.34 24.36 10.22
CA GLN A 508 -6.03 24.52 9.62
C GLN A 508 -5.45 23.18 9.18
N VAL A 509 -5.48 22.14 10.02
CA VAL A 509 -4.96 20.81 9.66
C VAL A 509 -5.77 20.19 8.52
N LEU A 510 -7.10 20.26 8.56
CA LEU A 510 -7.95 19.70 7.50
C LEU A 510 -7.77 20.42 6.16
N LEU A 511 -7.74 21.75 6.16
CA LEU A 511 -7.64 22.57 4.94
C LEU A 511 -6.23 22.60 4.34
N THR A 512 -5.19 22.34 5.14
CA THR A 512 -3.81 22.14 4.63
C THR A 512 -3.57 20.72 4.13
N THR A 513 -4.44 19.77 4.48
CA THR A 513 -4.37 18.40 3.98
C THR A 513 -5.02 18.29 2.60
N GLY A 514 -4.24 18.45 1.53
CA GLY A 514 -4.74 18.50 0.16
C GLY A 514 -5.60 17.30 -0.25
N MET A 515 -5.20 16.08 0.13
CA MET A 515 -5.99 14.87 -0.09
C MET A 515 -7.38 14.90 0.55
N PHE A 516 -7.52 15.51 1.73
CA PHE A 516 -8.82 15.67 2.39
C PHE A 516 -9.68 16.66 1.63
N VAL A 517 -9.13 17.82 1.27
CA VAL A 517 -9.85 18.85 0.53
C VAL A 517 -10.35 18.33 -0.82
N GLY A 518 -9.49 17.68 -1.59
CA GLY A 518 -9.88 17.11 -2.88
C GLY A 518 -10.84 15.94 -2.75
N GLY A 519 -10.64 15.05 -1.78
CA GLY A 519 -11.58 13.97 -1.49
C GLY A 519 -12.94 14.47 -1.03
N PHE A 520 -12.97 15.50 -0.18
CA PHE A 520 -14.20 16.13 0.31
C PHE A 520 -15.01 16.74 -0.84
N PHE A 521 -14.40 17.56 -1.69
CA PHE A 521 -15.10 18.13 -2.84
C PHE A 521 -15.51 17.04 -3.84
N GLY A 522 -14.66 16.04 -4.10
CA GLY A 522 -15.00 14.92 -4.97
C GLY A 522 -16.20 14.13 -4.43
N PHE A 523 -16.26 13.91 -3.12
CA PHE A 523 -17.36 13.24 -2.43
C PHE A 523 -18.66 14.05 -2.47
N VAL A 524 -18.60 15.33 -2.07
CA VAL A 524 -19.78 16.20 -1.99
C VAL A 524 -20.36 16.43 -3.37
N LEU A 525 -19.53 16.76 -4.36
CA LEU A 525 -19.99 17.08 -5.71
C LEU A 525 -20.53 15.84 -6.44
N ASP A 526 -19.90 14.67 -6.27
CA ASP A 526 -20.39 13.45 -6.90
C ASP A 526 -21.74 12.97 -6.30
N ASN A 527 -22.02 13.26 -5.03
CA ASN A 527 -23.29 12.88 -4.41
C ASN A 527 -24.38 13.95 -4.55
N THR A 528 -24.04 15.22 -4.76
CA THR A 528 -25.02 16.31 -4.90
C THR A 528 -25.39 16.61 -6.35
N ILE A 529 -24.47 16.49 -7.31
CA ILE A 529 -24.76 16.73 -8.72
C ILE A 529 -25.49 15.50 -9.31
N PRO A 530 -26.70 15.68 -9.89
CA PRO A 530 -27.45 14.58 -10.51
C PRO A 530 -26.62 13.84 -11.56
N GLY A 531 -26.63 12.51 -11.52
CA GLY A 531 -25.91 11.66 -12.46
C GLY A 531 -26.31 10.20 -12.32
N SER A 532 -26.20 9.43 -13.39
CA SER A 532 -26.55 8.00 -13.36
C SER A 532 -25.46 7.17 -12.67
N LYS A 533 -25.81 6.01 -12.09
CA LYS A 533 -24.80 5.11 -11.48
C LYS A 533 -23.77 4.59 -12.48
N GLN A 534 -24.15 4.50 -13.76
CA GLN A 534 -23.26 4.08 -14.84
C GLN A 534 -22.26 5.19 -15.19
N GLU A 535 -22.74 6.41 -15.35
CA GLU A 535 -21.91 7.59 -15.59
C GLU A 535 -20.91 7.84 -14.45
N ARG A 536 -21.35 7.66 -13.19
CA ARG A 536 -20.47 7.73 -12.00
C ARG A 536 -19.43 6.61 -11.93
N GLY A 537 -19.57 5.56 -12.75
CA GLY A 537 -18.70 4.40 -12.74
C GLY A 537 -18.94 3.40 -11.60
N ILE A 538 -19.96 3.62 -10.75
CA ILE A 538 -20.26 2.75 -9.60
C ILE A 538 -20.67 1.35 -10.07
N LEU A 539 -21.39 1.23 -11.20
CA LEU A 539 -21.76 -0.08 -11.73
C LEU A 539 -20.55 -0.85 -12.25
N ALA A 540 -19.68 -0.22 -13.05
CA ALA A 540 -18.46 -0.86 -13.55
C ALA A 540 -17.50 -1.22 -12.41
N TRP A 541 -17.38 -0.33 -11.44
CA TRP A 541 -16.64 -0.55 -10.20
C TRP A 541 -17.21 -1.75 -9.43
N ASN A 542 -18.49 -1.73 -9.07
CA ASN A 542 -19.10 -2.84 -8.33
C ASN A 542 -19.10 -4.16 -9.11
N LYS A 543 -19.31 -4.13 -10.43
CA LYS A 543 -19.27 -5.31 -11.30
C LYS A 543 -17.87 -5.94 -11.29
N SER A 544 -16.82 -5.14 -11.38
CA SER A 544 -15.44 -5.62 -11.20
C SER A 544 -15.15 -6.15 -9.78
N HIS A 545 -16.01 -5.85 -8.80
CA HIS A 545 -15.94 -6.37 -7.43
C HIS A 545 -16.88 -7.57 -7.19
N GLU A 546 -17.95 -7.76 -7.98
CA GLU A 546 -19.02 -8.77 -7.77
C GLU A 546 -18.96 -9.98 -8.74
N GLU A 547 -18.44 -9.84 -9.96
CA GLU A 547 -18.57 -10.88 -11.01
C GLU A 547 -17.86 -12.23 -10.75
N ASP A 548 -17.04 -12.36 -9.70
CA ASP A 548 -16.37 -13.63 -9.35
C ASP A 548 -16.89 -14.26 -8.03
N SER A 549 -18.00 -13.75 -7.47
CA SER A 549 -18.51 -14.19 -6.15
C SER A 549 -19.38 -15.46 -6.15
N THR A 550 -19.56 -16.11 -7.30
CA THR A 550 -20.48 -17.27 -7.46
C THR A 550 -19.89 -18.62 -7.07
N ASN A 551 -18.60 -18.75 -6.76
CA ASN A 551 -18.01 -19.97 -6.20
C ASN A 551 -17.91 -19.91 -4.67
N THR A 552 -19.03 -20.16 -3.99
CA THR A 552 -19.14 -20.13 -2.51
C THR A 552 -18.26 -21.16 -1.78
N LEU A 553 -17.76 -22.19 -2.47
CA LEU A 553 -16.88 -23.23 -1.90
C LEU A 553 -15.40 -22.79 -1.85
N GLU A 554 -14.89 -22.10 -2.87
CA GLU A 554 -13.48 -21.64 -2.92
C GLU A 554 -13.24 -20.41 -2.02
N SER A 555 -14.28 -19.61 -1.75
CA SER A 555 -14.19 -18.41 -0.90
C SER A 555 -13.95 -18.75 0.59
N GLY A 556 -14.49 -19.88 1.08
CA GLY A 556 -14.30 -20.31 2.47
C GLY A 556 -12.84 -20.62 2.81
N GLU A 557 -12.15 -21.39 1.97
CA GLU A 557 -10.76 -21.80 2.21
C GLU A 557 -9.78 -20.61 2.30
N VAL A 558 -10.08 -19.53 1.56
CA VAL A 558 -9.25 -18.32 1.54
C VAL A 558 -9.58 -17.40 2.73
N TYR A 559 -10.86 -17.12 2.99
CA TYR A 559 -11.29 -16.02 3.87
C TYR A 559 -11.81 -16.43 5.25
N ASP A 560 -11.93 -17.73 5.56
CA ASP A 560 -12.38 -18.19 6.88
C ASP A 560 -11.42 -17.77 8.01
N LEU A 561 -11.82 -17.96 9.27
CA LEU A 561 -10.94 -17.64 10.40
C LEU A 561 -9.79 -18.66 10.50
N PRO A 562 -8.58 -18.23 10.90
CA PRO A 562 -7.45 -19.14 11.07
C PRO A 562 -7.70 -20.15 12.20
N PHE A 563 -6.94 -21.26 12.17
CA PHE A 563 -6.95 -22.32 13.20
C PHE A 563 -8.28 -23.08 13.37
N GLY A 564 -9.18 -23.04 12.39
CA GLY A 564 -10.44 -23.78 12.47
C GLY A 564 -11.37 -23.27 13.56
N ILE A 565 -11.24 -21.99 13.96
CA ILE A 565 -12.19 -21.33 14.86
C ILE A 565 -13.52 -21.21 14.11
N SER A 566 -14.31 -22.28 14.19
CA SER A 566 -15.65 -22.33 13.65
C SER A 566 -16.56 -21.61 14.62
N VAL A 567 -17.03 -20.44 14.20
CA VAL A 567 -18.03 -19.61 14.89
C VAL A 567 -19.40 -20.32 14.99
N SER A 568 -19.50 -21.56 14.50
CA SER A 568 -20.68 -22.44 14.53
C SER A 568 -21.29 -22.69 15.91
N SER A 569 -20.60 -22.44 17.03
CA SER A 569 -21.14 -22.76 18.36
C SER A 569 -22.11 -21.72 18.92
N SER A 570 -22.22 -20.52 18.36
CA SER A 570 -22.98 -19.43 19.00
C SER A 570 -23.81 -18.57 18.03
N SER A 571 -25.14 -18.57 18.19
CA SER A 571 -26.10 -17.90 17.28
C SER A 571 -25.96 -16.38 17.18
N TRP A 572 -25.40 -15.72 18.21
CA TRP A 572 -25.18 -14.26 18.27
C TRP A 572 -24.03 -13.79 17.38
N LEU A 573 -23.02 -14.63 17.16
CA LEU A 573 -21.84 -14.30 16.35
C LEU A 573 -22.17 -14.16 14.85
N ARG A 574 -23.36 -14.61 14.41
CA ARG A 574 -23.87 -14.42 13.04
C ARG A 574 -24.19 -12.96 12.70
N TYR A 575 -24.41 -12.12 13.72
CA TYR A 575 -24.67 -10.69 13.54
C TYR A 575 -23.38 -9.85 13.56
N ILE A 576 -22.23 -10.47 13.79
CA ILE A 576 -20.94 -9.79 13.83
C ILE A 576 -20.45 -9.53 12.40
N PRO A 577 -20.27 -8.27 11.98
CA PRO A 577 -19.96 -7.91 10.59
C PRO A 577 -18.65 -8.44 10.04
N PHE A 578 -17.72 -8.87 10.89
CA PHE A 578 -16.39 -9.37 10.52
C PHE A 578 -16.23 -10.90 10.55
N CYS A 579 -17.25 -11.63 11.01
CA CYS A 579 -17.23 -13.10 11.04
C CYS A 579 -17.86 -13.70 9.77
N PRO A 580 -17.32 -14.82 9.24
CA PRO A 580 -17.96 -15.53 8.14
C PRO A 580 -19.32 -16.11 8.61
N PRO A 581 -20.38 -16.07 7.76
CA PRO A 581 -21.64 -16.71 8.08
C PRO A 581 -21.45 -18.24 8.16
N SER A 582 -21.99 -18.87 9.21
CA SER A 582 -21.88 -20.31 9.44
C SER A 582 -22.45 -21.11 8.25
N GLN A 583 -21.59 -21.83 7.53
CA GLN A 583 -22.02 -22.83 6.55
C GLN A 583 -22.63 -24.04 7.29
N PRO A 584 -23.76 -24.60 6.82
CA PRO A 584 -24.25 -25.85 7.36
C PRO A 584 -23.22 -26.96 7.10
N SER A 585 -22.81 -27.67 8.15
CA SER A 585 -21.88 -28.80 8.07
C SER A 585 -22.30 -29.79 6.98
N VAL A 586 -21.34 -30.34 6.23
CA VAL A 586 -21.52 -31.32 5.13
C VAL A 586 -22.40 -32.53 5.51
N GLY A 587 -22.51 -32.87 6.80
CA GLY A 587 -23.43 -33.89 7.31
C GLY A 587 -24.92 -33.52 7.29
N ALA A 588 -25.26 -32.22 7.31
CA ALA A 588 -26.64 -31.71 7.28
C ALA A 588 -27.21 -31.66 5.86
N LEU A 589 -26.38 -31.38 4.84
CA LEU A 589 -26.80 -31.39 3.43
C LEU A 589 -27.02 -32.82 2.91
N SER A 590 -26.18 -33.78 3.32
CA SER A 590 -26.38 -35.19 2.98
C SER A 590 -27.62 -35.79 3.66
N SER A 591 -27.93 -35.39 4.90
CA SER A 591 -29.16 -35.79 5.59
C SER A 591 -30.40 -35.07 5.07
N LEU A 592 -30.31 -33.82 4.60
CA LEU A 592 -31.38 -33.13 3.88
C LEU A 592 -31.63 -33.72 2.49
N GLN A 593 -30.59 -34.06 1.72
CA GLN A 593 -30.74 -34.77 0.44
C GLN A 593 -31.29 -36.19 0.64
N HIS A 594 -30.90 -36.92 1.70
CA HIS A 594 -31.51 -38.19 2.04
C HIS A 594 -32.96 -38.06 2.55
N ALA A 595 -33.29 -37.01 3.29
CA ALA A 595 -34.65 -36.75 3.75
C ALA A 595 -35.59 -36.38 2.57
N ILE A 596 -35.10 -35.57 1.62
CA ILE A 596 -35.85 -35.16 0.41
C ILE A 596 -35.99 -36.34 -0.56
N SER A 597 -34.93 -37.15 -0.72
CA SER A 597 -34.96 -38.40 -1.51
C SER A 597 -35.90 -39.46 -0.90
N GLY A 598 -35.89 -39.61 0.44
CA GLY A 598 -36.76 -40.56 1.15
C GLY A 598 -38.24 -40.16 1.18
N SER A 599 -38.56 -38.86 1.12
CA SER A 599 -39.95 -38.39 1.00
C SER A 599 -40.51 -38.52 -0.42
N GLY A 600 -39.67 -38.44 -1.45
CA GLY A 600 -40.09 -38.57 -2.86
C GLY A 600 -40.51 -40.00 -3.24
N GLN A 601 -39.88 -41.03 -2.66
CA GLN A 601 -40.23 -42.43 -2.93
C GLN A 601 -41.54 -42.90 -2.25
N LYS A 602 -41.92 -42.31 -1.10
CA LYS A 602 -43.20 -42.65 -0.44
C LYS A 602 -44.42 -41.98 -1.12
N GLN A 603 -44.24 -40.83 -1.76
CA GLN A 603 -45.33 -40.17 -2.50
C GLN A 603 -45.58 -40.76 -3.91
N TYR A 604 -44.57 -41.40 -4.51
CA TYR A 604 -44.73 -42.06 -5.82
C TYR A 604 -45.46 -43.41 -5.73
N HIS A 605 -45.23 -44.18 -4.65
CA HIS A 605 -45.92 -45.47 -4.47
C HIS A 605 -47.39 -45.35 -4.04
N GLN A 606 -47.81 -44.21 -3.49
CA GLN A 606 -49.20 -44.00 -3.06
C GLN A 606 -50.10 -43.36 -4.14
N ARG A 607 -49.53 -42.93 -5.28
CA ARG A 607 -50.27 -42.34 -6.41
C ARG A 607 -50.53 -43.29 -7.60
N GLN A 608 -50.04 -44.53 -7.56
CA GLN A 608 -50.25 -45.52 -8.63
C GLN A 608 -51.43 -46.49 -8.41
N LEU A 609 -52.22 -46.33 -7.34
CA LEU A 609 -53.33 -47.25 -6.99
C LEU A 609 -54.74 -46.69 -7.20
N ILE A 610 -54.88 -45.56 -7.89
CA ILE A 610 -56.18 -44.98 -8.21
C ILE A 610 -56.10 -44.51 -9.65
N TRP A 611 -56.49 -45.35 -10.62
CA TRP A 611 -56.95 -45.04 -11.99
C TRP A 611 -56.93 -46.35 -12.81
N ASP A 612 -57.88 -47.25 -12.56
CA ASP A 612 -58.28 -48.30 -13.51
C ASP A 612 -59.68 -47.92 -14.05
N PRO A 613 -59.91 -47.88 -15.37
CA PRO A 613 -61.23 -47.64 -15.94
C PRO A 613 -61.95 -48.99 -16.20
N VAL A 614 -63.15 -49.14 -15.64
CA VAL A 614 -64.25 -49.97 -16.17
C VAL A 614 -65.49 -49.11 -16.26
#